data_AF-A0A382ZC44-F1
#
_entry.id   AF-A0A382ZC44-F1
#
_cell.length_a   1.000
_cell.length_b   1.000
_cell.length_c   1.000
_cell.angle_alpha   90.00
_cell.angle_beta   90.00
_cell.angle_gamma   90.00
#
_symmetry.space_group_name_H-M   'P 1'
#
loop_
_entity.id
_entity.type
_entity.pdbx_description
1 polymer ?
#
loop_
_entity_poly.entity_id
_entity_poly.type
_entity_poly.pdbx_seq_one_letter_code
_entity_poly.pdbx_strand_id
1 'polypeptide(L)' 'GRAVFMEEFWQHDISASYVLSDELMIYGGVKNVTGELPWITEYAFPHSPRGTFYFMGLNWGSN' A
#
# COMPACT_ATOMS: atom_id res chain seq x y z
N GLY A 1 -18.55 -23.52 15.87
CA GLY A 1 -18.12 -22.15 16.21
C GLY A 1 -16.63 -22.14 16.38
N ARG A 2 -15.91 -21.47 15.47
CA ARG A 2 -14.49 -21.08 15.53
C ARG A 2 -14.01 -20.44 14.21
N ALA A 3 -14.93 -20.02 13.35
CA ALA A 3 -14.61 -19.08 12.28
C ALA A 3 -14.73 -17.68 12.91
N VAL A 4 -13.80 -16.79 12.62
CA VAL A 4 -13.83 -15.36 13.00
C VAL A 4 -13.38 -15.05 14.44
N PHE A 5 -12.20 -15.51 14.84
CA PHE A 5 -11.33 -14.66 15.66
C PHE A 5 -10.28 -14.09 14.72
N MET A 6 -10.65 -13.01 14.05
CA MET A 6 -9.72 -12.16 13.32
C MET A 6 -9.20 -11.17 14.37
N GLU A 7 -7.91 -11.22 14.69
CA GLU A 7 -7.31 -10.21 15.57
C GLU A 7 -7.39 -8.84 14.88
N GLU A 8 -7.27 -7.76 15.64
CA GLU A 8 -7.30 -6.41 15.07
C GLU A 8 -6.06 -6.21 14.17
N PHE A 9 -6.26 -5.80 12.91
CA PHE A 9 -5.19 -5.50 11.96
C PHE A 9 -5.18 -3.99 11.69
N TRP A 10 -4.03 -3.35 11.93
CA TRP A 10 -3.85 -1.92 11.81
C TRP A 10 -2.75 -1.58 10.79
N GLN A 11 -3.18 -1.32 9.56
CA GLN A 11 -2.29 -0.86 8.49
C GLN A 11 -2.23 0.67 8.42
N HIS A 12 -1.02 1.20 8.40
CA HIS A 12 -0.77 2.62 8.11
C HIS A 12 -0.16 2.79 6.72
N ASP A 13 -0.78 3.63 5.91
CA ASP A 13 -0.30 4.02 4.59
C ASP A 13 0.12 5.49 4.61
N ILE A 14 1.28 5.78 4.02
CA ILE A 14 1.81 7.14 3.89
C ILE A 14 1.99 7.43 2.40
N SER A 15 1.40 8.51 1.91
CA SER A 15 1.59 8.98 0.54
C SER A 15 1.89 10.47 0.51
N ALA A 16 2.76 10.88 -0.41
CA ALA A 16 3.09 12.26 -0.68
C ALA A 16 2.99 12.54 -2.18
N SER A 17 2.52 13.73 -2.53
CA SER A 17 2.54 14.25 -3.89
C SER A 17 3.04 15.68 -3.89
N TYR A 18 3.71 16.06 -4.98
CA TYR A 18 4.28 17.37 -5.17
C TYR A 18 4.03 17.83 -6.61
N VAL A 19 3.46 19.02 -6.75
CA VAL A 19 3.21 19.66 -8.05
C VAL A 19 4.44 20.49 -8.38
N LEU A 20 5.20 20.07 -9.41
CA LEU A 20 6.37 20.79 -9.89
C LEU A 20 5.97 21.99 -10.75
N SER A 21 4.95 21.79 -11.60
CA SER A 21 4.38 22.78 -12.50
C SER A 21 2.92 22.42 -12.76
N ASP A 22 2.14 23.31 -13.39
CA ASP A 22 0.74 23.06 -13.76
C ASP A 22 0.54 21.79 -14.62
N GLU A 23 1.59 21.36 -15.30
CA GLU A 23 1.59 20.19 -16.17
C GLU A 23 2.19 18.95 -15.49
N LEU A 24 3.07 19.10 -14.47
CA LEU A 24 3.87 17.99 -13.93
C LEU A 24 3.65 17.82 -12.43
N MET A 25 3.16 16.64 -12.05
CA MET A 25 3.01 16.19 -10.66
C MET A 25 3.82 14.92 -10.44
N ILE A 26 4.61 14.91 -9.37
CA ILE A 26 5.27 13.71 -8.86
C ILE A 26 4.51 13.20 -7.65
N TYR A 27 4.36 11.90 -7.51
CA TYR A 27 3.71 11.32 -6.36
C TYR A 27 4.34 9.99 -6.00
N GLY A 28 4.22 9.60 -4.74
CA GLY A 28 4.73 8.35 -4.25
C GLY A 28 4.25 8.07 -2.86
N GLY A 29 4.57 6.89 -2.37
CA GLY A 29 4.16 6.48 -1.05
C GLY A 29 4.63 5.10 -0.69
N VAL A 30 4.33 4.77 0.54
CA VAL A 30 4.58 3.47 1.15
C VAL A 30 3.27 2.99 1.75
N LYS A 31 2.87 1.79 1.38
CA LYS A 31 1.75 1.09 1.98
C LYS A 31 2.26 0.12 3.02
N ASN A 32 1.50 -0.07 4.09
CA ASN A 32 1.85 -0.98 5.17
C ASN A 32 3.21 -0.63 5.82
N VAL A 33 3.33 0.61 6.31
CA VAL A 33 4.53 1.10 7.02
C VAL A 33 4.79 0.31 8.29
N THR A 34 3.72 -0.15 8.96
CA THR A 34 3.81 -0.98 10.15
C THR A 34 4.24 -2.42 9.85
N GLY A 35 4.33 -2.81 8.57
CA GLY A 35 4.80 -4.13 8.15
C GLY A 35 3.91 -5.26 8.64
N GLU A 36 2.64 -4.96 8.95
CA GLU A 36 1.72 -5.94 9.47
C GLU A 36 1.38 -6.96 8.40
N LEU A 37 1.55 -8.24 8.73
CA LEU A 37 1.16 -9.35 7.88
C LEU A 37 -0.19 -9.86 8.38
N PRO A 38 -1.27 -9.80 7.58
CA PRO A 38 -2.49 -10.51 7.93
C PRO A 38 -2.14 -12.01 8.02
N TRP A 39 -2.53 -12.64 9.12
CA TRP A 39 -2.01 -13.92 9.61
C TRP A 39 -1.84 -15.00 8.51
N ILE A 40 -0.76 -15.78 8.64
CA ILE A 40 -0.25 -16.80 7.71
C ILE A 40 -1.15 -18.06 7.56
N THR A 41 -2.31 -18.11 8.21
CA THR A 41 -3.06 -19.36 8.41
C THR A 41 -3.69 -20.00 7.17
N GLU A 42 -3.63 -19.39 5.98
CA GLU A 42 -3.93 -20.11 4.75
C GLU A 42 -2.89 -19.84 3.66
N TYR A 43 -2.10 -20.90 3.40
CA TYR A 43 -1.21 -21.11 2.25
C TYR A 43 -2.00 -21.17 0.92
N ALA A 44 -2.80 -20.16 0.61
CA ALA A 44 -3.51 -20.07 -0.67
C ALA A 44 -2.64 -19.30 -1.69
N PHE A 45 -1.96 -20.05 -2.53
CA PHE A 45 -1.24 -19.57 -3.71
C PHE A 45 -2.21 -18.84 -4.69
N PRO A 46 -1.80 -17.78 -5.42
CA PRO A 46 -0.50 -17.11 -5.42
C PRO A 46 -0.53 -15.89 -4.49
N HIS A 47 0.43 -15.80 -3.57
CA HIS A 47 0.50 -14.66 -2.68
C HIS A 47 1.05 -13.43 -3.39
N SER A 48 0.16 -12.47 -3.67
CA SER A 48 0.51 -11.08 -3.94
C SER A 48 1.46 -10.56 -2.84
N PRO A 49 2.34 -9.60 -3.15
CA PRO A 49 3.37 -9.12 -2.21
C PRO A 49 2.71 -8.65 -0.91
N ARG A 50 2.76 -9.52 0.11
CA ARG A 50 2.30 -9.21 1.46
C ARG A 50 3.48 -8.66 2.23
N GLY A 51 3.39 -7.38 2.55
CA GLY A 51 4.40 -6.62 3.25
C GLY A 51 4.33 -5.14 2.88
N THR A 52 5.38 -4.40 3.24
CA THR A 52 5.52 -2.99 2.90
C THR A 52 5.73 -2.81 1.40
N PHE A 53 4.92 -1.97 0.77
CA PHE A 53 4.97 -1.73 -0.68
C PHE A 53 5.27 -0.27 -0.96
N TYR A 54 6.34 -0.01 -1.72
CA TYR A 54 6.74 1.34 -2.12
C TYR A 54 6.30 1.59 -3.57
N PHE A 55 5.77 2.78 -3.82
CA PHE A 55 5.43 3.22 -5.17
C PHE A 55 5.87 4.65 -5.41
N MET A 56 6.17 4.94 -6.67
CA MET A 56 6.41 6.28 -7.18
C MET A 56 5.81 6.40 -8.57
N GLY A 57 5.35 7.58 -8.93
CA GLY A 57 4.71 7.86 -10.19
C GLY A 57 4.87 9.33 -10.58
N LEU A 58 4.74 9.55 -11.89
CA LEU A 58 4.73 10.87 -12.51
C LEU A 58 3.41 11.01 -13.23
N ASN A 59 2.75 12.15 -13.07
CA ASN A 59 1.60 12.54 -13.84
C ASN A 59 1.97 13.78 -14.65
N TRP A 60 1.82 13.68 -15.98
CA TRP A 60 2.07 14.78 -16.90
C TRP A 60 0.80 15.03 -17.71
N GLY A 61 0.24 16.23 -17.58
CA GLY A 61 -0.86 16.71 -18.41
C GLY A 61 -0.32 17.50 -19.58
N SER A 62 -0.53 17.01 -20.81
CA SER A 62 -0.44 17.84 -22.01
C SER A 62 -1.84 18.43 -22.23
N ASN A 63 -1.98 19.73 -22.03
CA ASN A 63 -3.18 20.47 -22.43
C ASN A 63 -3.22 20.63 -23.95
#